data_AF-A0A4S4LQD1-F1
#
_entry.id   AF-A0A4S4LQD1-F1
#
_cell.length_a   1.000
_cell.length_b   1.000
_cell.length_c   1.000
_cell.angle_alpha   90.00
_cell.angle_beta   90.00
_cell.angle_gamma   90.00
#
_symmetry.space_group_name_H-M   'P 1'
#
loop_
_entity.id
_entity.type
_entity.pdbx_description
1 polymer ?
#
loop_
_entity_poly.entity_id
_entity_poly.type
_entity_poly.pdbx_seq_one_letter_code
_entity_poly.pdbx_strand_id
1 'polypeptide(L)'
;MHHLAPPSSAPGIDDSFVRGCSPPPPLAGVPLEYIIASLRGLAKDYYNNLSNADCTIIYPAPVGKHRKTGIFEGRAGRAMKAPYIEMSTSSHDFAGLGRRTTAPALDLEPEMLVSRLHVDYLVLQSRLCRSLLGSKSSLDLTPVQDFSSSTQSHAPAATMSSQLPTNPTRFARLIPSLSTNPVLFLPIPDPDSFHHLIYWLYHGDTTIMERALDNDVIEWAGLVSNVQYLGLSSEIHMFLGWYYEKMEGRRHSGRHRSGDTDEDMEEPQRGRLRNRTSASPKFSSPDVQPPFQGNLRV
;
A
#
# COMPACT_ATOMS: atom_id res chain seq x y z
N MET A 1 63.05 4.32 4.22
CA MET A 1 62.02 3.44 4.79
C MET A 1 61.01 4.32 5.50
N HIS A 2 59.98 4.78 4.80
CA HIS A 2 58.85 5.53 5.38
C HIS A 2 57.62 4.63 5.28
N HIS A 3 57.17 4.11 6.43
CA HIS A 3 55.92 3.37 6.57
C HIS A 3 54.77 4.37 6.55
N LEU A 4 54.01 4.39 5.45
CA LEU A 4 52.72 5.08 5.36
C LEU A 4 51.65 4.20 6.01
N ALA A 5 50.93 4.76 6.98
CA ALA A 5 49.78 4.15 7.63
C ALA A 5 48.57 4.12 6.69
N PRO A 6 47.68 3.10 6.78
CA PRO A 6 46.45 3.05 6.00
C PRO A 6 45.39 4.03 6.56
N PRO A 7 44.54 4.62 5.69
CA PRO A 7 43.51 5.56 6.12
C PRO A 7 42.37 4.86 6.87
N SER A 8 41.97 5.55 7.92
CA SER A 8 40.89 5.27 8.86
C SER A 8 39.52 5.07 8.19
N SER A 9 38.78 4.15 8.79
CA SER A 9 37.42 3.67 8.52
C SER A 9 36.41 4.77 8.14
N ALA A 10 35.58 4.46 7.14
CA ALA A 10 34.38 5.22 6.77
C ALA A 10 33.34 5.25 7.91
N PRO A 11 32.51 6.30 7.99
CA PRO A 11 31.44 6.41 8.98
C PRO A 11 30.40 5.31 8.76
N GLY A 12 30.16 4.51 9.79
CA GLY A 12 29.11 3.51 9.82
C GLY A 12 27.75 4.19 9.65
N ILE A 13 27.00 3.73 8.65
CA ILE A 13 25.57 3.96 8.57
C ILE A 13 24.97 3.25 9.78
N ASP A 14 24.42 4.03 10.72
CA ASP A 14 23.80 3.54 11.94
C ASP A 14 22.55 2.72 11.58
N ASP A 15 22.78 1.42 11.38
CA ASP A 15 21.79 0.38 11.14
C ASP A 15 21.06 0.07 12.45
N SER A 16 20.40 1.10 12.99
CA SER A 16 19.56 1.03 14.19
C SER A 16 18.22 0.32 13.89
N PHE A 17 18.28 -0.79 13.17
CA PHE A 17 17.21 -1.74 13.10
C PHE A 17 17.13 -2.50 14.44
N VAL A 18 16.14 -2.11 15.24
CA VAL A 18 15.31 -3.06 16.01
C VAL A 18 16.08 -3.91 17.04
N ARG A 19 16.43 -3.28 18.18
CA ARG A 19 16.60 -4.04 19.43
C ARG A 19 15.24 -4.61 19.85
N GLY A 20 14.89 -5.83 19.45
CA GLY A 20 13.68 -6.47 19.96
C GLY A 20 13.34 -7.85 19.41
N CYS A 21 13.63 -8.14 18.16
CA CYS A 21 13.50 -9.50 17.62
C CYS A 21 14.71 -9.76 16.73
N SER A 22 15.76 -10.33 17.31
CA SER A 22 16.72 -11.07 16.50
C SER A 22 15.90 -12.05 15.65
N PRO A 23 16.14 -12.15 14.32
CA PRO A 23 15.52 -13.20 13.54
C PRO A 23 15.81 -14.55 14.23
N PRO A 24 14.91 -15.53 14.12
CA PRO A 24 15.15 -16.84 14.69
C PRO A 24 16.52 -17.36 14.23
N PRO A 25 17.25 -18.13 15.04
CA PRO A 25 18.64 -18.50 14.78
C PRO A 25 18.98 -18.96 13.34
N PRO A 26 18.10 -19.68 12.61
CA PRO A 26 18.35 -20.08 11.23
C PRO A 26 18.45 -18.93 10.22
N LEU A 27 17.93 -17.74 10.55
CA LEU A 27 17.90 -16.55 9.69
C LEU A 27 18.89 -15.47 10.16
N ALA A 28 19.69 -15.74 11.19
CA ALA A 28 20.73 -14.82 11.63
C ALA A 28 21.78 -14.64 10.53
N GLY A 29 22.01 -13.39 10.12
CA GLY A 29 22.98 -13.05 9.06
C GLY A 29 22.45 -13.15 7.63
N VAL A 30 21.17 -13.51 7.43
CA VAL A 30 20.54 -13.44 6.11
C VAL A 30 20.05 -12.00 5.86
N PRO A 31 20.43 -11.35 4.74
CA PRO A 31 19.94 -10.02 4.40
C PRO A 31 18.42 -9.95 4.34
N LEU A 32 17.83 -8.87 4.86
CA LEU A 32 16.38 -8.69 4.93
C LEU A 32 15.73 -8.74 3.54
N GLU A 33 16.40 -8.16 2.55
CA GLU A 33 15.98 -8.08 1.16
C GLU A 33 15.84 -9.48 0.54
N TYR A 34 16.74 -10.39 0.92
CA TYR A 34 16.68 -11.78 0.47
C TYR A 34 15.43 -12.48 1.04
N ILE A 35 15.13 -12.27 2.32
CA ILE A 35 13.93 -12.84 2.96
C ILE A 35 12.66 -12.29 2.29
N ILE A 36 12.61 -10.97 2.03
CA ILE A 36 11.49 -10.34 1.31
C ILE A 36 11.34 -10.96 -0.09
N ALA A 37 12.44 -11.09 -0.84
CA ALA A 37 12.42 -11.67 -2.18
C ALA A 37 11.95 -13.14 -2.17
N SER A 38 12.41 -13.94 -1.20
CA SER A 38 11.97 -15.33 -1.01
C SER A 38 10.48 -15.40 -0.70
N LEU A 39 9.97 -14.57 0.21
CA LEU A 39 8.53 -14.51 0.52
C LEU A 39 7.71 -14.07 -0.70
N ARG A 40 8.16 -13.08 -1.46
CA ARG A 40 7.48 -12.65 -2.70
C ARG A 40 7.44 -13.78 -3.74
N GLY A 41 8.43 -14.68 -3.74
CA GLY A 41 8.42 -15.90 -4.55
C GLY A 41 7.27 -16.88 -4.20
N LEU A 42 6.87 -16.92 -2.92
CA LEU A 42 5.77 -17.76 -2.42
C LEU A 42 4.40 -17.10 -2.55
N ALA A 43 4.33 -15.84 -3.00
CA ALA A 43 3.10 -15.05 -3.00
C ALA A 43 1.92 -15.73 -3.72
N LYS A 44 2.18 -16.50 -4.78
CA LYS A 44 1.14 -17.20 -5.55
C LYS A 44 0.38 -18.24 -4.72
N ASP A 45 1.04 -18.87 -3.77
CA ASP A 45 0.45 -19.94 -2.94
C ASP A 45 -0.26 -19.37 -1.70
N TYR A 46 0.12 -18.15 -1.30
CA TYR A 46 -0.35 -17.49 -0.07
C TYR A 46 -1.37 -16.37 -0.31
N TYR A 47 -1.27 -15.63 -1.42
CA TYR A 47 -2.21 -14.56 -1.74
C TYR A 47 -3.61 -15.12 -2.02
N ASN A 48 -4.63 -14.54 -1.40
CA ASN A 48 -6.02 -15.01 -1.46
C ASN A 48 -6.28 -16.42 -0.93
N ASN A 49 -5.30 -17.06 -0.29
CA ASN A 49 -5.51 -18.29 0.43
C ASN A 49 -5.90 -17.95 1.88
N LEU A 50 -7.18 -18.10 2.23
CA LEU A 50 -7.66 -17.80 3.58
C LEU A 50 -7.42 -18.95 4.56
N SER A 51 -7.12 -20.16 4.04
CA SER A 51 -6.94 -21.36 4.85
C SER A 51 -5.62 -21.34 5.63
N ASN A 52 -4.59 -20.68 5.08
CA ASN A 52 -3.27 -20.52 5.69
C ASN A 52 -3.07 -19.14 6.34
N ALA A 53 -4.01 -18.20 6.18
CA ALA A 53 -3.92 -16.87 6.78
C ALA A 53 -3.90 -16.93 8.31
N ASP A 54 -2.82 -16.43 8.89
CA ASP A 54 -2.50 -16.47 10.33
C ASP A 54 -2.65 -15.11 11.04
N CYS A 55 -3.15 -14.09 10.35
CA CYS A 55 -3.47 -12.77 10.90
C CYS A 55 -4.81 -12.26 10.38
N THR A 56 -5.57 -11.59 11.23
CA THR A 56 -6.79 -10.86 10.83
C THR A 56 -6.62 -9.38 11.09
N ILE A 57 -6.91 -8.55 10.08
CA ILE A 57 -6.94 -7.09 10.20
C ILE A 57 -8.37 -6.61 10.07
N ILE A 58 -8.78 -5.75 10.99
CA ILE A 58 -10.08 -5.08 11.03
C ILE A 58 -9.83 -3.58 10.88
N TYR A 59 -10.50 -2.91 9.93
CA TYR A 59 -10.32 -1.48 9.67
C TYR A 59 -11.63 -0.81 9.22
N PRO A 60 -11.83 0.49 9.49
CA PRO A 60 -13.05 1.19 9.10
C PRO A 60 -13.22 1.26 7.58
N ALA A 61 -14.45 1.12 7.10
CA ALA A 61 -14.86 1.37 5.73
C ALA A 61 -14.96 2.89 5.47
N PRO A 62 -14.80 3.32 4.21
CA PRO A 62 -14.96 4.72 3.87
C PRO A 62 -16.44 5.12 4.02
N VAL A 63 -16.71 6.08 4.90
CA VAL A 63 -18.07 6.62 5.09
C VAL A 63 -18.36 7.60 3.94
N GLY A 64 -19.38 7.32 3.14
CA GLY A 64 -19.98 8.31 2.23
C GLY A 64 -19.32 8.50 0.86
N LYS A 65 -18.28 7.75 0.49
CA LYS A 65 -17.85 7.64 -0.92
C LYS A 65 -18.58 6.44 -1.52
N HIS A 66 -19.44 6.66 -2.53
CA HIS A 66 -19.95 5.57 -3.36
C HIS A 66 -18.74 4.81 -3.89
N ARG A 67 -18.47 3.62 -3.33
CA ARG A 67 -17.48 2.72 -3.89
C ARG A 67 -17.86 2.57 -5.36
N LYS A 68 -17.03 3.09 -6.26
CA LYS A 68 -16.99 2.59 -7.63
C LYS A 68 -16.46 1.16 -7.49
N THR A 69 -17.30 0.22 -7.05
CA THR A 69 -17.05 -1.21 -7.14
C THR A 69 -17.10 -1.57 -8.62
N GLY A 70 -16.18 -1.01 -9.39
CA GLY A 70 -15.77 -1.58 -10.65
C GLY A 70 -15.02 -2.84 -10.26
N ILE A 71 -15.66 -3.98 -10.49
CA ILE A 71 -14.96 -5.23 -10.72
C ILE A 71 -13.77 -4.86 -11.63
N PHE A 72 -12.55 -5.00 -11.12
CA PHE A 72 -11.32 -4.76 -11.88
C PHE A 72 -11.16 -5.89 -12.92
N GLU A 73 -12.04 -5.93 -13.91
CA GLU A 73 -11.78 -6.61 -15.17
C GLU A 73 -10.81 -5.72 -15.95
N GLY A 74 -9.53 -5.84 -15.62
CA GLY A 74 -8.47 -5.27 -16.43
C GLY A 74 -8.61 -5.82 -17.85
N ARG A 75 -8.71 -4.93 -18.83
CA ARG A 75 -8.70 -5.18 -20.30
C ARG A 75 -7.45 -5.94 -20.80
N ALA A 76 -6.60 -6.41 -19.88
CA ALA A 76 -5.42 -7.23 -20.10
C ALA A 76 -5.42 -8.45 -19.15
N GLY A 77 -6.46 -9.27 -19.17
CA GLY A 77 -6.45 -10.70 -18.79
C GLY A 77 -6.00 -11.11 -17.37
N ARG A 78 -5.70 -10.17 -16.47
CA ARG A 78 -5.38 -10.41 -15.06
C ARG A 78 -6.33 -9.57 -14.22
N ALA A 79 -7.55 -10.06 -14.06
CA ALA A 79 -8.44 -9.55 -13.04
C ALA A 79 -7.79 -9.82 -11.68
N MET A 80 -7.50 -8.76 -10.93
CA MET A 80 -7.21 -8.90 -9.51
C MET A 80 -8.47 -9.49 -8.89
N LYS A 81 -8.40 -10.75 -8.44
CA LYS A 81 -9.38 -11.23 -7.49
C LYS A 81 -9.16 -10.39 -6.24
N ALA A 82 -10.04 -9.40 -6.03
CA ALA A 82 -10.00 -8.57 -4.83
C ALA A 82 -9.83 -9.51 -3.64
N PRO A 83 -8.93 -9.19 -2.68
CA PRO A 83 -8.82 -9.99 -1.49
C PRO A 83 -10.21 -10.15 -0.90
N TYR A 84 -10.52 -11.35 -0.41
CA TYR A 84 -11.82 -11.61 0.19
C TYR A 84 -11.98 -10.66 1.38
N ILE A 85 -12.74 -9.58 1.17
CA ILE A 85 -13.12 -8.63 2.20
C ILE A 85 -14.46 -9.14 2.70
N GLU A 86 -14.43 -9.74 3.89
CA GLU A 86 -15.64 -10.10 4.58
C GLU A 86 -16.24 -8.81 5.14
N MET A 87 -17.40 -8.42 4.60
CA MET A 87 -18.18 -7.33 5.14
C MET A 87 -18.82 -7.85 6.42
N SER A 88 -18.32 -7.40 7.58
CA SER A 88 -18.94 -7.74 8.86
C SER A 88 -20.21 -6.91 9.00
N THR A 89 -21.36 -7.47 8.59
CA THR A 89 -22.66 -6.90 8.97
C THR A 89 -22.81 -7.08 10.48
N SER A 90 -22.68 -6.01 11.24
CA SER A 90 -22.88 -6.00 12.69
C SER A 90 -24.31 -6.38 13.05
N SER A 91 -24.57 -7.68 13.17
CA SER A 91 -25.79 -8.25 13.74
C SER A 91 -25.42 -8.95 15.05
N HIS A 92 -25.00 -8.17 16.05
CA HIS A 92 -24.86 -8.66 17.42
C HIS A 92 -25.77 -7.89 18.37
N ASP A 93 -27.06 -8.24 18.31
CA ASP A 93 -28.00 -8.09 19.42
C ASP A 93 -28.01 -9.40 20.23
N PHE A 94 -27.05 -9.56 21.15
CA PHE A 94 -27.01 -10.73 22.03
C PHE A 94 -28.02 -10.66 23.20
N ALA A 95 -28.73 -9.55 23.36
CA ALA A 95 -29.55 -9.30 24.55
C ALA A 95 -31.07 -9.39 24.37
N GLY A 96 -31.59 -9.60 23.15
CA GLY A 96 -32.94 -10.12 22.89
C GLY A 96 -34.13 -9.55 23.71
N LEU A 97 -34.05 -8.32 24.22
CA LEU A 97 -35.07 -7.72 25.07
C LEU A 97 -35.73 -6.59 24.31
N GLY A 98 -36.73 -6.97 23.51
CA GLY A 98 -37.59 -6.05 22.80
C GLY A 98 -38.13 -4.96 23.72
N ARG A 99 -37.72 -3.71 23.46
CA ARG A 99 -38.40 -2.52 23.97
C ARG A 99 -38.61 -1.54 22.83
N ARG A 100 -39.89 -1.27 22.58
CA ARG A 100 -40.38 -0.24 21.67
C ARG A 100 -39.94 1.13 22.19
N THR A 101 -38.94 1.72 21.55
CA THR A 101 -38.62 3.14 21.73
C THR A 101 -38.26 3.71 20.36
N THR A 102 -39.03 4.70 19.91
CA THR A 102 -38.74 5.55 18.75
C THR A 102 -37.43 6.30 19.01
N ALA A 103 -36.32 5.86 18.42
CA ALA A 103 -35.03 6.53 18.50
C ALA A 103 -34.75 7.32 17.19
N PRO A 104 -34.30 8.58 17.27
CA PRO A 104 -34.00 9.39 16.09
C PRO A 104 -32.65 8.96 15.47
N ALA A 105 -32.64 8.85 14.14
CA ALA A 105 -31.50 8.80 13.22
C ALA A 105 -30.20 8.14 13.74
N LEU A 106 -30.18 6.81 13.59
CA LEU A 106 -29.05 5.96 13.17
C LEU A 106 -27.67 6.62 13.21
N ASP A 107 -27.01 6.54 14.38
CA ASP A 107 -25.55 6.59 14.47
C ASP A 107 -25.03 5.38 13.67
N LEU A 108 -24.81 5.58 12.37
CA LEU A 108 -24.27 4.57 11.47
C LEU A 108 -22.84 4.33 11.91
N GLU A 109 -22.64 3.34 12.79
CA GLU A 109 -21.30 2.87 13.10
C GLU A 109 -20.58 2.60 11.78
N PRO A 110 -19.33 3.08 11.63
CA PRO A 110 -18.59 2.89 10.40
C PRO A 110 -18.51 1.39 10.12
N GLU A 111 -18.98 0.99 8.95
CA GLU A 111 -18.88 -0.40 8.48
C GLU A 111 -17.44 -0.87 8.64
N MET A 112 -17.21 -2.06 9.20
CA MET A 112 -15.86 -2.56 9.44
C MET A 112 -15.49 -3.57 8.36
N LEU A 113 -14.33 -3.37 7.75
CA LEU A 113 -13.74 -4.25 6.75
C LEU A 113 -12.78 -5.23 7.42
N VAL A 114 -12.86 -6.50 7.02
CA VAL A 114 -11.99 -7.55 7.53
C VAL A 114 -11.09 -8.05 6.40
N SER A 115 -9.81 -8.22 6.69
CA SER A 115 -8.83 -8.80 5.77
C SER A 115 -7.98 -9.83 6.49
N ARG A 116 -7.88 -11.03 5.92
CA ARG A 116 -7.07 -12.12 6.46
C ARG A 116 -5.76 -12.21 5.69
N LEU A 117 -4.65 -12.06 6.40
CA LEU A 117 -3.30 -11.92 5.84
C LEU A 117 -2.32 -12.82 6.57
N HIS A 118 -1.08 -12.79 6.11
CA HIS A 118 0.01 -13.55 6.70
C HIS A 118 0.95 -12.62 7.49
N VAL A 119 1.25 -13.00 8.74
CA VAL A 119 2.07 -12.22 9.69
C VAL A 119 3.43 -11.87 9.07
N ASP A 120 4.07 -12.82 8.39
CA ASP A 120 5.41 -12.62 7.83
C ASP A 120 5.45 -11.47 6.83
N TYR A 121 4.46 -11.36 5.94
CA TYR A 121 4.41 -10.26 4.97
C TYR A 121 4.20 -8.90 5.65
N LEU A 122 3.42 -8.86 6.72
CA LEU A 122 3.13 -7.65 7.49
C LEU A 122 4.36 -7.20 8.31
N VAL A 123 4.91 -8.07 9.14
CA VAL A 123 6.01 -7.74 10.07
C VAL A 123 7.30 -7.40 9.35
N LEU A 124 7.56 -8.04 8.20
CA LEU A 124 8.78 -7.82 7.44
C LEU A 124 8.81 -6.43 6.81
N GLN A 125 7.66 -5.93 6.37
CA GLN A 125 7.56 -4.71 5.57
C GLN A 125 6.89 -3.54 6.30
N SER A 126 6.16 -3.75 7.41
CA SER A 126 5.51 -2.69 8.20
C SER A 126 6.13 -2.56 9.59
N ARG A 127 6.69 -1.38 9.88
CA ARG A 127 7.19 -1.04 11.22
C ARG A 127 6.08 -1.04 12.26
N LEU A 128 4.89 -0.54 11.92
CA LEU A 128 3.74 -0.53 12.81
C LEU A 128 3.34 -1.96 13.21
N CYS A 129 3.19 -2.86 12.24
CA CYS A 129 2.81 -4.25 12.50
C CYS A 129 3.89 -4.97 13.31
N ARG A 130 5.18 -4.73 13.03
CA ARG A 130 6.29 -5.28 13.83
C ARG A 130 6.23 -4.82 15.28
N SER A 131 5.90 -3.56 15.52
CA SER A 131 5.71 -3.05 16.89
C SER A 131 4.53 -3.75 17.57
N LEU A 132 3.37 -3.83 16.91
CA LEU A 132 2.16 -4.40 17.51
C LEU A 132 2.28 -5.91 17.77
N LEU A 133 2.86 -6.65 16.83
CA LEU A 133 2.97 -8.12 16.90
C LEU A 133 4.24 -8.58 17.64
N GLY A 134 5.28 -7.74 17.68
CA GLY A 134 6.52 -7.98 18.42
C GLY A 134 6.41 -7.67 19.90
N SER A 135 5.50 -6.78 20.32
CA SER A 135 5.28 -6.40 21.73
C SER A 135 4.60 -7.48 22.59
N LYS A 136 4.78 -8.77 22.28
CA LYS A 136 4.35 -9.89 23.15
C LYS A 136 5.10 -9.96 24.49
N SER A 137 6.00 -9.01 24.77
CA SER A 137 6.66 -8.84 26.07
C SER A 137 6.18 -7.56 26.74
N SER A 138 5.31 -7.72 27.74
CA SER A 138 4.83 -6.70 28.69
C SER A 138 3.85 -5.65 28.12
N LEU A 139 2.55 -5.96 28.21
CA LEU A 139 1.53 -5.26 29.04
C LEU A 139 1.71 -3.75 29.38
N ASP A 140 2.36 -2.97 28.54
CA ASP A 140 2.48 -1.52 28.69
C ASP A 140 2.40 -0.84 27.32
N LEU A 141 1.23 -0.93 26.70
CA LEU A 141 0.88 -0.08 25.56
C LEU A 141 0.54 1.31 26.10
N THR A 142 1.56 2.04 26.54
CA THR A 142 1.46 3.51 26.56
C THR A 142 1.28 3.97 25.11
N PRO A 143 0.32 4.88 24.84
CA PRO A 143 0.11 5.38 23.49
C PRO A 143 1.40 6.04 23.01
N VAL A 144 1.94 5.57 21.88
CA VAL A 144 3.04 6.24 21.17
C VAL A 144 2.47 7.55 20.63
N GLN A 145 2.50 8.58 21.46
CA GLN A 145 2.18 9.94 21.10
C GLN A 145 3.46 10.59 20.56
N ASP A 146 3.41 10.92 19.27
CA ASP A 146 4.19 11.90 18.54
C ASP A 146 5.72 11.70 18.42
N PHE A 147 6.12 11.31 17.20
CA PHE A 147 7.41 11.70 16.62
C PHE A 147 7.40 13.23 16.36
N SER A 148 7.55 14.01 17.42
CA SER A 148 7.99 15.40 17.31
C SER A 148 9.37 15.51 17.96
N SER A 149 10.38 15.58 17.12
CA SER A 149 11.74 15.93 17.49
C SER A 149 11.78 17.33 18.11
N SER A 150 12.00 17.42 19.42
CA SER A 150 12.50 18.63 20.05
C SER A 150 13.35 18.32 21.28
N THR A 151 14.51 18.97 21.28
CA THR A 151 15.59 18.95 22.26
C THR A 151 15.17 19.12 23.73
N GLN A 152 15.80 18.28 24.56
CA GLN A 152 16.03 18.37 26.01
C GLN A 152 15.93 19.78 26.64
N SER A 153 15.13 19.91 27.71
CA SER A 153 15.56 20.54 28.97
C SER A 153 14.58 20.27 30.14
N HIS A 154 15.17 19.74 31.22
CA HIS A 154 14.81 19.71 32.66
C HIS A 154 13.36 19.92 33.17
N ALA A 155 12.81 18.87 33.83
CA ALA A 155 11.97 18.73 35.06
C ALA A 155 11.11 19.92 35.60
N PRO A 156 9.98 19.71 36.35
CA PRO A 156 9.68 18.57 37.23
C PRO A 156 8.21 18.04 37.20
N ALA A 157 7.98 17.03 38.05
CA ALA A 157 6.74 16.27 38.25
C ALA A 157 5.45 17.11 38.42
N ALA A 158 4.42 16.76 37.64
CA ALA A 158 3.04 17.19 37.83
C ALA A 158 2.08 16.00 37.62
N THR A 159 1.67 15.44 38.74
CA THR A 159 0.33 14.97 39.11
C THR A 159 -0.71 14.79 37.98
N MET A 160 -1.07 13.52 37.75
CA MET A 160 -2.42 13.01 37.49
C MET A 160 -3.38 13.97 36.75
N SER A 161 -3.31 14.00 35.42
CA SER A 161 -4.45 14.39 34.61
C SER A 161 -4.96 13.15 33.88
N SER A 162 -5.91 12.48 34.53
CA SER A 162 -6.84 11.53 33.90
C SER A 162 -7.63 12.31 32.85
N GLN A 163 -7.10 12.36 31.63
CA GLN A 163 -7.84 12.88 30.48
C GLN A 163 -8.66 11.74 29.89
N LEU A 164 -9.95 12.04 29.74
CA LEU A 164 -11.04 11.26 29.15
C LEU A 164 -10.60 10.27 28.06
N PRO A 165 -11.29 9.12 27.91
CA PRO A 165 -11.01 8.17 26.85
C PRO A 165 -11.27 8.84 25.50
N THR A 166 -10.20 9.31 24.86
CA THR A 166 -10.18 9.59 23.44
C THR A 166 -10.61 8.29 22.74
N ASN A 167 -11.64 8.40 21.90
CA ASN A 167 -12.35 7.27 21.31
C ASN A 167 -11.36 6.14 20.92
N PRO A 168 -11.44 4.96 21.56
CA PRO A 168 -10.43 3.91 21.41
C PRO A 168 -10.27 3.50 19.94
N THR A 169 -11.26 3.74 19.07
CA THR A 169 -11.21 3.45 17.62
C THR A 169 -10.17 4.25 16.83
N ARG A 170 -9.40 5.15 17.44
CA ARG A 170 -8.40 5.96 16.72
C ARG A 170 -6.99 5.39 16.67
N PHE A 171 -6.70 4.36 17.45
CA PHE A 171 -5.33 3.84 17.56
C PHE A 171 -5.23 2.40 17.08
N ALA A 172 -4.12 2.12 16.37
CA ALA A 172 -3.74 0.78 15.99
C ALA A 172 -3.54 -0.07 17.25
N ARG A 173 -4.15 -1.25 17.30
CA ARG A 173 -4.04 -2.12 18.49
C ARG A 173 -4.24 -3.59 18.15
N LEU A 174 -3.70 -4.44 19.02
CA LEU A 174 -4.04 -5.85 19.05
C LEU A 174 -5.38 -6.01 19.80
N ILE A 175 -6.35 -6.66 19.17
CA ILE A 175 -7.61 -7.05 19.81
C ILE A 175 -7.38 -8.40 20.50
N PRO A 176 -7.69 -8.52 21.81
CA PRO A 176 -7.70 -9.81 22.49
C PRO A 176 -8.67 -10.77 21.79
N SER A 177 -8.15 -11.91 21.32
CA SER A 177 -8.93 -12.95 20.66
C SER A 177 -8.66 -14.30 21.32
N LEU A 178 -9.66 -15.17 21.30
CA LEU A 178 -9.53 -16.56 21.73
C LEU A 178 -8.82 -17.44 20.67
N SER A 179 -8.65 -16.92 19.45
CA SER A 179 -7.91 -17.60 18.39
C SER A 179 -6.40 -17.51 18.59
N THR A 180 -5.69 -18.54 18.15
CA THR A 180 -4.21 -18.53 18.07
C THR A 180 -3.69 -17.40 17.17
N ASN A 181 -4.48 -17.01 16.17
CA ASN A 181 -4.13 -15.97 15.21
C ASN A 181 -4.38 -14.57 15.78
N PRO A 182 -3.40 -13.64 15.71
CA PRO A 182 -3.60 -12.25 16.13
C PRO A 182 -4.69 -11.56 15.31
N VAL A 183 -5.45 -10.70 15.99
CA VAL A 183 -6.44 -9.81 15.39
C VAL A 183 -6.00 -8.36 15.60
N LEU A 184 -5.72 -7.64 14.54
CA LEU A 184 -5.29 -6.25 14.56
C LEU A 184 -6.45 -5.34 14.20
N PHE A 185 -6.66 -4.29 14.99
CA PHE A 185 -7.47 -3.15 14.57
C PHE A 185 -6.55 -2.06 14.03
N LEU A 186 -6.74 -1.66 12.78
CA LEU A 186 -5.96 -0.61 12.12
C LEU A 186 -6.89 0.49 11.59
N PRO A 187 -6.86 1.71 12.16
CA PRO A 187 -7.56 2.86 11.58
C PRO A 187 -6.82 3.36 10.33
N ILE A 188 -6.99 2.65 9.22
CA ILE A 188 -6.34 2.94 7.94
C ILE A 188 -6.82 4.31 7.40
N PRO A 189 -5.89 5.26 7.12
CA PRO A 189 -6.24 6.60 6.62
C PRO A 189 -7.08 6.61 5.33
N ASP A 190 -6.75 5.73 4.39
CA ASP A 190 -7.46 5.59 3.12
C ASP A 190 -7.77 4.11 2.82
N PRO A 191 -8.95 3.61 3.22
CA PRO A 191 -9.30 2.20 3.03
C PRO A 191 -9.29 1.74 1.56
N ASP A 192 -9.55 2.65 0.61
CA ASP A 192 -9.63 2.31 -0.82
C ASP A 192 -8.26 1.96 -1.40
N SER A 193 -7.17 2.60 -0.97
CA SER A 193 -5.82 2.24 -1.42
C SER A 193 -5.18 1.05 -0.67
N PHE A 194 -5.74 0.65 0.47
CA PHE A 194 -5.13 -0.37 1.33
C PHE A 194 -4.95 -1.73 0.66
N HIS A 195 -5.94 -2.18 -0.13
CA HIS A 195 -5.84 -3.46 -0.83
C HIS A 195 -4.74 -3.49 -1.90
N HIS A 196 -4.41 -2.35 -2.51
CA HIS A 196 -3.28 -2.23 -3.44
C HIS A 196 -1.95 -2.38 -2.69
N LEU A 197 -1.85 -1.85 -1.46
CA LEU A 197 -0.70 -2.05 -0.61
C LEU A 197 -0.57 -3.52 -0.19
N ILE A 198 -1.66 -4.19 0.14
CA ILE A 198 -1.65 -5.64 0.41
C ILE A 198 -1.10 -6.38 -0.82
N TYR A 199 -1.59 -6.10 -2.02
CA TYR A 199 -1.06 -6.75 -3.21
C TYR A 199 0.45 -6.53 -3.39
N TRP A 200 0.91 -5.29 -3.20
CA TRP A 200 2.33 -4.94 -3.26
C TRP A 200 3.15 -5.65 -2.18
N LEU A 201 2.65 -5.78 -0.95
CA LEU A 201 3.33 -6.52 0.11
C LEU A 201 3.62 -7.96 -0.31
N TYR A 202 2.66 -8.61 -0.98
CA TYR A 202 2.81 -9.97 -1.47
C TYR A 202 3.71 -10.08 -2.68
N HIS A 203 3.54 -9.22 -3.69
CA HIS A 203 4.16 -9.42 -5.00
C HIS A 203 5.38 -8.55 -5.26
N GLY A 204 5.56 -7.45 -4.51
CA GLY A 204 6.54 -6.40 -4.80
C GLY A 204 6.28 -5.61 -6.09
N ASP A 205 5.14 -5.85 -6.74
CA ASP A 205 4.80 -5.29 -8.05
C ASP A 205 3.92 -4.04 -7.87
N THR A 206 4.40 -2.92 -8.40
CA THR A 206 3.72 -1.62 -8.35
C THR A 206 2.86 -1.35 -9.58
N THR A 207 2.89 -2.20 -10.61
CA THR A 207 2.17 -1.96 -11.88
C THR A 207 0.67 -1.83 -11.69
N ILE A 208 0.08 -2.59 -10.76
CA ILE A 208 -1.36 -2.53 -10.52
C ILE A 208 -1.72 -1.26 -9.75
N MET A 209 -0.88 -0.84 -8.81
CA MET A 209 -1.04 0.41 -8.08
C MET A 209 -0.90 1.61 -9.00
N GLU A 210 0.08 1.59 -9.92
CA GLU A 210 0.25 2.60 -10.96
C GLU A 210 -0.99 2.71 -11.85
N ARG A 211 -1.53 1.58 -12.33
CA ARG A 211 -2.77 1.59 -13.12
C ARG A 211 -3.96 2.10 -12.32
N ALA A 212 -4.05 1.78 -11.03
CA ALA A 212 -5.14 2.26 -10.19
C ALA A 212 -5.06 3.78 -9.98
N LEU A 213 -3.84 4.33 -9.85
CA LEU A 213 -3.61 5.78 -9.81
C LEU A 213 -3.87 6.44 -11.17
N ASP A 214 -3.46 5.83 -12.28
CA ASP A 214 -3.67 6.35 -13.63
C ASP A 214 -5.16 6.40 -14.01
N ASN A 215 -5.99 5.52 -13.44
CA ASN A 215 -7.44 5.44 -13.66
C ASN A 215 -8.28 6.16 -12.59
N ASP A 216 -7.66 6.94 -11.69
CA ASP A 216 -8.31 7.63 -10.57
C ASP A 216 -9.18 6.70 -9.70
N VAL A 217 -8.77 5.43 -9.57
CA VAL A 217 -9.42 4.47 -8.66
C VAL A 217 -8.99 4.73 -7.23
N ILE A 218 -7.71 5.03 -7.05
CA ILE A 218 -7.14 5.39 -5.75
C ILE A 218 -6.49 6.76 -5.85
N GLU A 219 -6.53 7.51 -4.75
CA GLU A 219 -5.92 8.82 -4.66
C GLU A 219 -4.46 8.68 -4.21
N TRP A 220 -3.53 9.38 -4.88
CA TRP A 220 -2.11 9.36 -4.51
C TRP A 220 -1.89 9.79 -3.05
N ALA A 221 -2.60 10.82 -2.60
CA ALA A 221 -2.49 11.32 -1.22
C ALA A 221 -2.94 10.28 -0.18
N GLY A 222 -4.01 9.53 -0.47
CA GLY A 222 -4.49 8.45 0.39
C GLY A 222 -3.48 7.31 0.48
N LEU A 223 -2.91 6.92 -0.65
CA LEU A 223 -1.85 5.90 -0.72
C LEU A 223 -0.61 6.32 0.08
N VAL A 224 -0.11 7.55 -0.08
CA VAL A 224 1.02 8.09 0.71
C VAL A 224 0.72 8.08 2.20
N SER A 225 -0.49 8.49 2.59
CA SER A 225 -0.92 8.51 4.00
C SER A 225 -0.89 7.12 4.60
N ASN A 226 -1.36 6.10 3.87
CA ASN A 226 -1.29 4.71 4.30
C ASN A 226 0.14 4.19 4.42
N VAL A 227 1.01 4.49 3.46
CA VAL A 227 2.43 4.08 3.48
C VAL A 227 3.14 4.64 4.73
N GLN A 228 2.92 5.93 5.01
CA GLN A 228 3.48 6.59 6.20
C GLN A 228 2.90 6.01 7.49
N TYR A 229 1.59 5.84 7.54
CA TYR A 229 0.88 5.29 8.70
C TYR A 229 1.36 3.89 9.07
N LEU A 230 1.50 3.00 8.08
CA LEU A 230 1.98 1.63 8.31
C LEU A 230 3.50 1.56 8.54
N GLY A 231 4.22 2.62 8.21
CA GLY A 231 5.68 2.67 8.22
C GLY A 231 6.27 1.61 7.30
N LEU A 232 5.90 1.65 6.01
CA LEU A 232 6.41 0.71 5.00
C LEU A 232 7.85 1.03 4.57
N SER A 233 8.49 0.10 3.86
CA SER A 233 9.90 0.21 3.43
C SER A 233 10.14 1.36 2.43
N SER A 234 11.40 1.74 2.26
CA SER A 234 11.82 2.77 1.30
C SER A 234 11.49 2.44 -0.16
N GLU A 235 11.35 1.15 -0.50
CA GLU A 235 11.01 0.69 -1.85
C GLU A 235 9.70 1.30 -2.35
N ILE A 236 8.64 1.28 -1.54
CA ILE A 236 7.36 1.87 -1.93
C ILE A 236 7.42 3.40 -1.94
N HIS A 237 8.22 4.01 -1.06
CA HIS A 237 8.45 5.47 -1.08
C HIS A 237 9.12 5.92 -2.39
N MET A 238 10.10 5.17 -2.89
CA MET A 238 10.74 5.47 -4.19
C MET A 238 9.73 5.43 -5.33
N PHE A 239 8.86 4.41 -5.35
CA PHE A 239 7.76 4.34 -6.33
C PHE A 239 6.84 5.57 -6.24
N LEU A 240 6.44 5.97 -5.04
CA LEU A 240 5.55 7.13 -4.84
C LEU A 240 6.19 8.44 -5.30
N GLY A 241 7.48 8.64 -5.05
CA GLY A 241 8.23 9.80 -5.52
C GLY A 241 8.33 9.85 -7.04
N TRP A 242 8.72 8.74 -7.66
CA TRP A 242 8.75 8.63 -9.12
C TRP A 242 7.38 8.88 -9.76
N TYR A 243 6.31 8.30 -9.18
CA TYR A 243 4.96 8.50 -9.70
C TYR A 243 4.50 9.95 -9.59
N TYR A 244 4.88 10.64 -8.51
CA TYR A 244 4.58 12.06 -8.31
C TYR A 244 5.22 12.92 -9.41
N GLU A 245 6.51 12.73 -9.71
CA GLU A 245 7.21 13.43 -10.79
C GLU A 245 6.55 13.19 -12.15
N LYS A 246 6.18 11.93 -12.44
CA LYS A 246 5.44 11.54 -13.65
C LYS A 246 4.12 12.29 -13.75
N MET A 247 3.36 12.39 -12.65
CA MET A 247 2.08 13.09 -12.59
C MET A 247 2.25 14.60 -12.82
N GLU A 248 3.25 15.23 -12.20
CA GLU A 248 3.55 16.65 -12.38
C GLU A 248 3.95 16.96 -13.82
N GLY A 249 4.77 16.12 -14.45
CA GLY A 249 5.16 16.28 -15.86
C GLY A 249 3.96 16.36 -16.80
N ARG A 250 2.93 15.52 -16.59
CA ARG A 250 1.69 15.53 -17.39
C ARG A 250 0.92 16.85 -17.25
N ARG A 251 0.91 17.46 -16.06
CA ARG A 251 0.23 18.74 -15.82
C ARG A 251 0.92 19.91 -16.53
N HIS A 252 2.25 19.87 -16.62
CA HIS A 252 3.02 20.92 -17.29
C HIS A 252 2.96 20.81 -18.82
N SER A 253 2.98 19.59 -19.39
CA SER A 253 2.87 19.41 -20.85
C SER A 253 1.50 19.82 -21.42
N GLY A 254 0.43 19.77 -20.61
CA GLY A 254 -0.92 20.14 -21.06
C GLY A 254 -1.14 21.64 -21.28
N ARG A 255 -0.31 22.52 -20.72
CA ARG A 255 -0.49 23.99 -20.80
C ARG A 255 0.21 24.67 -21.98
N HIS A 256 1.18 24.01 -22.61
CA HIS A 256 2.01 24.64 -23.65
C HIS A 256 1.51 24.50 -25.08
N ARG A 257 0.29 23.96 -25.30
CA ARG A 257 -0.20 23.63 -26.65
C ARG A 257 -1.30 24.54 -27.20
N SER A 258 -1.62 25.65 -26.54
CA SER A 258 -2.80 26.46 -26.86
C SER A 258 -2.54 27.93 -27.18
N GLY A 259 -1.30 28.34 -27.45
CA GLY A 259 -1.01 29.74 -27.74
C GLY A 259 0.31 29.94 -28.46
N ASP A 260 0.32 29.61 -29.76
CA ASP A 260 1.24 30.25 -30.70
C ASP A 260 0.71 30.07 -32.13
N THR A 261 -0.44 30.69 -32.38
CA THR A 261 -0.95 30.90 -33.74
C THR A 261 -1.44 32.33 -33.83
N ASP A 262 -0.54 33.28 -33.55
CA ASP A 262 -0.60 34.60 -34.16
C ASP A 262 0.07 34.41 -35.54
N GLU A 263 -0.69 34.12 -36.61
CA GLU A 263 -1.41 35.11 -37.42
C GLU A 263 -0.61 36.38 -37.76
N ASP A 264 0.65 36.21 -38.18
CA ASP A 264 1.25 37.16 -39.13
C ASP A 264 0.86 36.77 -40.57
N MET A 265 -0.32 37.26 -40.93
CA MET A 265 -0.85 37.31 -42.29
C MET A 265 -0.06 38.37 -43.10
N GLU A 266 1.03 37.95 -43.77
CA GLU A 266 1.57 38.67 -44.93
C GLU A 266 1.76 37.73 -46.14
N GLU A 267 0.75 37.71 -47.01
CA GLU A 267 0.87 37.46 -48.45
C GLU A 267 1.71 38.59 -49.11
N PRO A 268 2.32 38.49 -50.32
CA PRO A 268 2.20 37.42 -51.32
C PRO A 268 3.48 37.11 -52.19
N GLN A 269 3.30 36.10 -53.05
CA GLN A 269 3.89 35.91 -54.40
C GLN A 269 5.11 35.00 -54.65
N ARG A 270 4.77 33.96 -55.45
CA ARG A 270 5.48 33.42 -56.62
C ARG A 270 6.64 32.45 -56.39
N GLY A 271 6.27 31.17 -56.44
CA GLY A 271 6.60 30.37 -57.63
C GLY A 271 7.81 29.44 -57.51
N ARG A 272 7.53 28.13 -57.52
CA ARG A 272 8.09 27.14 -58.47
C ARG A 272 7.74 25.72 -58.04
N LEU A 273 6.86 25.09 -58.82
CA LEU A 273 7.15 23.85 -59.55
C LEU A 273 8.34 23.00 -59.04
N ARG A 274 8.06 21.82 -58.46
CA ARG A 274 8.25 20.50 -59.12
C ARG A 274 8.20 19.31 -58.15
N ASN A 275 7.38 18.34 -58.57
CA ASN A 275 7.59 16.89 -58.59
C ASN A 275 7.51 16.09 -57.26
N ARG A 276 6.56 15.14 -57.14
CA ARG A 276 6.66 13.71 -57.58
C ARG A 276 7.79 13.03 -56.80
N THR A 277 7.57 12.05 -55.91
CA THR A 277 7.00 10.73 -56.21
C THR A 277 6.59 9.96 -54.96
N SER A 278 5.52 9.20 -55.12
CA SER A 278 5.04 8.07 -54.31
C SER A 278 6.10 7.00 -54.00
N ALA A 279 6.10 6.50 -52.76
CA ALA A 279 6.42 5.10 -52.46
C ALA A 279 5.92 4.73 -51.04
N SER A 280 4.79 4.04 -50.98
CA SER A 280 4.31 3.36 -49.77
C SER A 280 4.96 1.97 -49.68
N PRO A 281 5.62 1.60 -48.57
CA PRO A 281 6.00 0.21 -48.35
C PRO A 281 4.82 -0.56 -47.74
N LYS A 282 4.31 -1.53 -48.50
CA LYS A 282 3.41 -2.58 -47.99
C LYS A 282 4.23 -3.50 -47.07
N PHE A 283 3.91 -3.50 -45.78
CA PHE A 283 4.41 -4.50 -44.84
C PHE A 283 3.46 -5.70 -44.84
N SER A 284 3.91 -6.80 -45.43
CA SER A 284 3.26 -8.11 -45.38
C SER A 284 3.49 -8.73 -44.00
N SER A 285 2.43 -8.97 -43.24
CA SER A 285 2.49 -9.81 -42.03
C SER A 285 2.47 -11.29 -42.43
N PRO A 286 3.37 -12.14 -41.91
CA PRO A 286 3.27 -13.58 -42.06
C PRO A 286 2.22 -14.15 -41.08
N ASP A 287 1.33 -14.98 -41.63
CA ASP A 287 0.44 -15.87 -40.91
C ASP A 287 1.23 -16.74 -39.92
N VAL A 288 0.93 -16.59 -38.63
CA VAL A 288 1.37 -17.52 -37.58
C VAL A 288 0.21 -18.46 -37.30
N GLN A 289 0.28 -19.67 -37.85
CA GLN A 289 -0.57 -20.79 -37.46
C GLN A 289 -0.24 -21.23 -36.01
N PRO A 290 -1.24 -21.45 -35.13
CA PRO A 290 -1.01 -22.15 -33.87
C PRO A 290 -0.91 -23.67 -34.09
N PRO A 291 0.03 -24.37 -33.44
CA PRO A 291 0.11 -25.82 -33.52
C PRO A 291 -0.95 -26.50 -32.66
N PHE A 292 -1.67 -27.42 -33.31
CA PHE A 292 -2.23 -28.69 -32.83
C PHE A 292 -2.42 -28.88 -31.31
N GLN A 293 -3.70 -28.99 -30.92
CA GLN A 293 -4.12 -29.65 -29.70
C GLN A 293 -3.91 -31.17 -29.82
N GLY A 294 -2.98 -31.71 -29.03
CA GLY A 294 -2.85 -33.15 -28.80
C GLY A 294 -3.85 -33.60 -27.73
N ASN A 295 -4.81 -34.43 -28.13
CA ASN A 295 -5.74 -35.12 -27.23
C ASN A 295 -5.00 -36.15 -26.37
N LEU A 296 -5.01 -35.97 -25.05
CA LEU A 296 -4.74 -37.04 -24.09
C LEU A 296 -6.04 -37.84 -23.91
N ARG A 297 -6.08 -39.08 -24.41
CA ARG A 297 -7.05 -40.08 -23.97
C ARG A 297 -6.45 -40.82 -22.77
N VAL A 298 -7.26 -40.92 -21.72
CA VAL A 298 -7.08 -41.77 -20.54
C VAL A 298 -7.24 -43.23 -20.91
#